data_AF-H2ZL94-F1
#
_entry.id   AF-H2ZL94-F1
#
_cell.length_a   1.000
_cell.length_b   1.000
_cell.length_c   1.000
_cell.angle_alpha   90.00
_cell.angle_beta   90.00
_cell.angle_gamma   90.00
#
_symmetry.space_group_name_H-M   'P 1'
#
loop_
_entity.id
_entity.type
_entity.pdbx_description
1 polymer ?
#
loop_
_entity_poly.entity_id
_entity_poly.type
_entity_poly.pdbx_seq_one_letter_code
_entity_poly.pdbx_strand_id
1 'polypeptide(L)'
;MTGRPSLTNDEQLWLMKQVKMSCMTVDEAVSWTEARTNEIQLEEETNNISKDKKSFKPGKTLKKFLPRRSRNKSSDGNNASIVRKPVERSSVSSEEHVETSGNQDLRSKQVYNFSIYKCSKHKVPQKRIMQIDFGAKVISLIHHGNLLTNYPFSSLVNVDGQEGKKVFIYFDDSQELELNAENLADKTKLIRLLNVISEQNEYEERGQPFDPCEKLQLSFKIIKEGYLEKKGAYSAINWNKRLVVIRSGELAYYRVEEE
;
A
#
# COMPACT_ATOMS: atom_id res chain seq x y z
N MET A 1 -4.45 22.32 36.29
CA MET A 1 -4.77 21.66 35.02
C MET A 1 -4.22 20.25 35.10
N THR A 2 -5.06 19.29 35.49
CA THR A 2 -4.69 17.86 35.55
C THR A 2 -4.61 17.35 34.11
N GLY A 3 -3.42 16.96 33.67
CA GLY A 3 -3.23 16.32 32.37
C GLY A 3 -4.06 15.05 32.30
N ARG A 4 -4.67 14.76 31.15
CA ARG A 4 -5.35 13.46 30.96
C ARG A 4 -4.31 12.35 31.06
N PRO A 5 -4.61 11.23 31.74
CA PRO A 5 -3.72 10.08 31.76
C PRO A 5 -3.53 9.60 30.31
N SER A 6 -2.28 9.57 29.88
CA SER A 6 -1.89 9.15 28.53
C SER A 6 -1.06 7.90 28.62
N LEU A 7 -1.29 6.96 27.71
CA LEU A 7 -0.47 5.77 27.57
C LEU A 7 1.00 6.12 27.39
N THR A 8 1.88 5.31 27.96
CA THR A 8 3.32 5.41 27.73
C THR A 8 3.67 5.08 26.27
N ASN A 9 4.82 5.57 25.81
CA ASN A 9 5.29 5.31 24.44
C ASN A 9 5.42 3.80 24.15
N ASP A 10 5.82 3.02 25.15
CA ASP A 10 5.99 1.56 25.01
C ASP A 10 4.64 0.83 24.89
N GLU A 11 3.61 1.28 25.62
CA GLU A 11 2.25 0.73 25.51
C GLU A 11 1.63 1.06 24.14
N GLN A 12 1.85 2.27 23.64
CA GLN A 12 1.39 2.68 22.31
C GLN A 12 2.06 1.83 21.23
N LEU A 13 3.39 1.64 21.32
CA LEU A 13 4.14 0.82 20.37
C LEU A 13 3.72 -0.65 20.42
N TRP A 14 3.41 -1.17 21.62
CA TRP A 14 2.90 -2.53 21.79
C TRP A 14 1.53 -2.70 21.10
N LEU A 15 0.58 -1.78 21.31
CA LEU A 15 -0.74 -1.83 20.65
C LEU A 15 -0.62 -1.76 19.13
N MET A 16 0.20 -0.84 18.61
CA MET A 16 0.43 -0.73 17.17
C MET A 16 1.00 -2.04 16.60
N LYS A 17 1.87 -2.72 17.34
CA LYS A 17 2.41 -4.02 16.93
C LYS A 17 1.34 -5.11 16.93
N GLN A 18 0.45 -5.16 17.93
CA GLN A 18 -0.62 -6.16 17.99
C GLN A 18 -1.63 -6.01 16.84
N VAL A 19 -2.05 -4.77 16.57
CA VAL A 19 -2.97 -4.45 15.46
C VAL A 19 -2.30 -4.74 14.11
N LYS A 20 -1.03 -4.34 13.93
CA LYS A 20 -0.26 -4.60 12.71
C LYS A 20 -0.10 -6.10 12.43
N MET A 21 0.04 -6.92 13.47
CA MET A 21 0.16 -8.37 13.36
C MET A 21 -1.18 -9.10 13.25
N SER A 22 -2.31 -8.36 13.19
CA SER A 22 -3.68 -8.92 13.21
C SER A 22 -3.95 -9.83 14.41
N CYS A 23 -3.23 -9.65 15.52
CA CYS A 23 -3.45 -10.36 16.78
C CYS A 23 -4.52 -9.67 17.65
N MET A 24 -4.92 -8.46 17.27
CA MET A 24 -5.92 -7.64 17.95
C MET A 24 -6.60 -6.74 16.92
N THR A 25 -7.92 -6.60 17.00
CA THR A 25 -8.68 -5.69 16.14
C THR A 25 -8.55 -4.24 16.62
N VAL A 26 -8.94 -3.29 15.76
CA VAL A 26 -8.92 -1.86 16.13
C VAL A 26 -9.87 -1.58 17.30
N ASP A 27 -11.06 -2.19 17.30
CA ASP A 27 -12.05 -2.01 18.37
C ASP A 27 -11.57 -2.60 19.71
N GLU A 28 -10.89 -3.76 19.68
CA GLU A 28 -10.25 -4.34 20.87
C GLU A 28 -9.11 -3.46 21.40
N ALA A 29 -8.31 -2.86 20.51
CA ALA A 29 -7.26 -1.93 20.90
C ALA A 29 -7.84 -0.68 21.57
N VAL A 30 -8.93 -0.10 21.03
CA VAL A 30 -9.63 1.03 21.65
C VAL A 30 -10.14 0.66 23.04
N SER A 31 -10.84 -0.47 23.18
CA SER A 31 -11.34 -0.94 24.47
C SER A 31 -10.21 -1.15 25.49
N TRP A 32 -9.06 -1.67 25.05
CA TRP A 32 -7.88 -1.83 25.90
C TRP A 32 -7.33 -0.48 26.36
N THR A 33 -7.26 0.54 25.49
CA THR A 33 -6.79 1.88 25.87
C THR A 33 -7.70 2.53 26.91
N GLU A 34 -9.01 2.36 26.80
CA GLU A 34 -9.99 2.87 27.76
C GLU A 34 -9.85 2.17 29.12
N ALA A 35 -9.71 0.85 29.13
CA ALA A 35 -9.48 0.09 30.35
C ALA A 35 -8.18 0.51 31.05
N ARG A 36 -7.10 0.69 30.28
CA ARG A 36 -5.78 1.06 30.79
C ARG A 36 -5.73 2.48 31.33
N THR A 37 -6.39 3.43 30.67
CA THR A 37 -6.47 4.83 31.15
C THR A 37 -7.30 4.94 32.43
N ASN A 38 -8.37 4.15 32.56
CA ASN A 38 -9.13 4.05 33.82
C ASN A 38 -8.28 3.46 34.96
N GLU A 39 -7.43 2.47 34.68
CA GLU A 39 -6.51 1.88 35.67
C GLU A 39 -5.46 2.89 36.14
N ILE A 40 -4.85 3.65 35.22
CA ILE A 40 -3.89 4.72 35.55
C ILE A 40 -4.56 5.77 36.45
N GLN A 41 -5.80 6.13 36.14
CA GLN A 41 -6.54 7.10 36.95
C GLN A 41 -6.82 6.58 38.37
N LEU A 42 -7.19 5.31 38.52
CA LEU A 42 -7.35 4.67 39.83
C LEU A 42 -6.01 4.55 40.61
N GLU A 43 -4.90 4.29 39.92
CA GLU A 43 -3.56 4.30 40.51
C GLU A 43 -3.14 5.70 40.98
N GLU A 44 -3.47 6.75 40.22
CA GLU A 44 -3.23 8.14 40.64
C GLU A 44 -4.08 8.54 41.85
N GLU A 45 -5.35 8.12 41.89
CA GLU A 45 -6.25 8.37 43.02
C GLU A 45 -5.77 7.66 44.30
N THR A 46 -5.33 6.40 44.20
CA THR A 46 -4.78 5.64 45.35
C THR A 46 -3.42 6.16 45.82
N ASN A 47 -2.58 6.65 44.90
CA ASN A 47 -1.30 7.31 45.23
C ASN A 47 -1.49 8.69 45.87
N ASN A 48 -2.58 9.39 45.57
CA ASN A 48 -2.92 10.65 46.24
C ASN A 48 -3.51 10.40 47.64
N ILE A 49 -4.33 9.37 47.83
CA ILE A 49 -4.87 8.99 49.15
C ILE A 49 -3.77 8.51 50.13
N SER A 50 -2.69 7.93 49.63
CA SER A 50 -1.58 7.43 50.46
C SER A 50 -0.56 8.50 50.88
N LYS A 51 -0.54 9.68 50.24
CA LYS A 51 0.29 10.82 50.66
C LYS A 51 -0.25 11.53 51.91
N ASP A 52 -1.56 11.45 52.16
CA ASP A 52 -2.20 11.98 53.38
C ASP A 52 -2.16 11.03 54.58
N LYS A 53 -1.59 9.82 54.44
CA LYS A 53 -1.52 8.82 55.52
C LYS A 53 -0.09 8.36 55.85
N LYS A 54 0.91 9.24 55.76
CA LYS A 54 2.23 9.00 56.37
C LYS A 54 2.17 9.15 57.91
N SER A 55 1.48 8.22 58.55
CA SER A 55 1.75 7.79 59.92
C SER A 55 1.16 6.40 60.14
N PHE A 56 1.92 5.34 59.84
CA PHE A 56 2.03 4.13 60.66
C PHE A 56 2.98 3.11 59.99
N LYS A 57 3.80 2.44 60.81
CA LYS A 57 4.82 1.42 60.44
C LYS A 57 4.22 0.01 60.28
N PRO A 58 4.95 -0.96 59.69
CA PRO A 58 4.37 -2.05 58.90
C PRO A 58 4.07 -3.32 59.70
N GLY A 59 3.09 -4.09 59.22
CA GLY A 59 2.72 -5.40 59.75
C GLY A 59 2.54 -6.44 58.65
N LYS A 60 3.57 -7.30 58.51
CA LYS A 60 3.55 -8.74 58.23
C LYS A 60 2.52 -9.34 57.25
N THR A 61 3.08 -10.08 56.28
CA THR A 61 2.66 -11.41 55.78
C THR A 61 1.31 -11.58 55.08
N LEU A 62 1.31 -12.18 53.87
CA LEU A 62 1.15 -13.63 53.63
C LEU A 62 0.45 -13.90 52.26
N LYS A 63 1.10 -14.74 51.45
CA LYS A 63 0.55 -15.81 50.57
C LYS A 63 -0.56 -15.52 49.53
N LYS A 64 -0.19 -15.91 48.29
CA LYS A 64 -0.88 -16.81 47.34
C LYS A 64 -2.34 -16.51 47.00
N PHE A 65 -2.69 -16.53 45.72
CA PHE A 65 -3.58 -17.55 45.12
C PHE A 65 -3.78 -17.23 43.63
N LEU A 66 -3.27 -18.12 42.77
CA LEU A 66 -3.82 -18.35 41.44
C LEU A 66 -5.21 -19.00 41.59
N PRO A 67 -6.20 -18.68 40.74
CA PRO A 67 -7.28 -19.59 40.46
C PRO A 67 -7.02 -20.37 39.16
N ARG A 68 -7.32 -21.65 39.26
CA ARG A 68 -7.30 -22.68 38.23
C ARG A 68 -8.76 -23.01 37.87
N ARG A 69 -8.97 -23.43 36.62
CA ARG A 69 -10.05 -24.29 36.10
C ARG A 69 -11.48 -23.72 36.05
N SER A 70 -12.10 -23.87 34.88
CA SER A 70 -13.11 -24.93 34.67
C SER A 70 -13.31 -25.23 33.19
N ARG A 71 -13.72 -26.48 32.93
CA ARG A 71 -13.89 -27.22 31.68
C ARG A 71 -15.27 -27.85 31.76
N ASN A 72 -16.06 -27.85 30.67
CA ASN A 72 -17.05 -28.88 30.27
C ASN A 72 -17.77 -28.40 28.99
N LYS A 73 -17.74 -29.15 27.87
CA LYS A 73 -18.68 -30.23 27.44
C LYS A 73 -20.08 -29.67 27.12
N SER A 74 -20.83 -30.03 26.08
CA SER A 74 -20.75 -30.87 24.86
C SER A 74 -22.15 -30.82 24.21
N SER A 75 -22.36 -31.52 23.09
CA SER A 75 -23.63 -31.85 22.39
C SER A 75 -24.15 -30.77 21.42
N ASP A 76 -24.77 -31.07 20.28
CA ASP A 76 -24.93 -32.26 19.43
C ASP A 76 -25.66 -31.75 18.15
N GLY A 77 -25.54 -32.46 17.03
CA GLY A 77 -26.69 -32.69 16.16
C GLY A 77 -26.85 -31.88 14.87
N ASN A 78 -26.52 -32.56 13.75
CA ASN A 78 -27.39 -32.83 12.60
C ASN A 78 -27.42 -31.92 11.34
N ASN A 79 -26.97 -32.56 10.25
CA ASN A 79 -27.63 -32.77 8.94
C ASN A 79 -27.94 -31.58 8.00
N ALA A 80 -27.34 -31.57 6.81
CA ALA A 80 -27.94 -32.17 5.59
C ALA A 80 -27.16 -31.78 4.31
N SER A 81 -26.98 -32.77 3.45
CA SER A 81 -26.40 -32.73 2.10
C SER A 81 -27.52 -32.60 1.05
N ILE A 82 -27.31 -31.84 -0.04
CA ILE A 82 -28.03 -32.05 -1.32
C ILE A 82 -27.08 -31.85 -2.51
N VAL A 83 -27.25 -32.77 -3.47
CA VAL A 83 -26.45 -33.08 -4.65
C VAL A 83 -27.14 -32.59 -5.93
N ARG A 84 -26.36 -31.91 -6.80
CA ARG A 84 -26.27 -31.90 -8.29
C ARG A 84 -27.48 -32.17 -9.24
N LYS A 85 -27.40 -31.43 -10.39
CA LYS A 85 -27.68 -31.72 -11.84
C LYS A 85 -29.09 -31.40 -12.39
N PRO A 86 -29.33 -31.33 -13.74
CA PRO A 86 -28.49 -30.87 -14.89
C PRO A 86 -29.26 -30.03 -15.97
N VAL A 87 -28.49 -29.44 -16.91
CA VAL A 87 -28.70 -29.20 -18.37
C VAL A 87 -30.12 -29.19 -18.97
N GLU A 88 -30.45 -28.10 -19.69
CA GLU A 88 -31.19 -28.17 -20.96
C GLU A 88 -30.53 -27.28 -22.04
N ARG A 89 -30.54 -27.82 -23.26
CA ARG A 89 -29.94 -27.33 -24.50
C ARG A 89 -31.03 -27.33 -25.57
N SER A 90 -31.25 -26.20 -26.24
CA SER A 90 -31.73 -26.02 -27.64
C SER A 90 -32.03 -24.52 -27.80
N SER A 91 -31.82 -23.83 -28.92
CA SER A 91 -31.61 -24.21 -30.31
C SER A 91 -30.96 -23.03 -31.05
N VAL A 92 -30.25 -23.37 -32.12
CA VAL A 92 -29.45 -22.53 -33.01
C VAL A 92 -30.31 -21.98 -34.16
N SER A 93 -30.12 -20.70 -34.53
CA SER A 93 -30.13 -20.15 -35.92
C SER A 93 -29.68 -18.68 -35.85
N SER A 94 -28.38 -18.40 -36.00
CA SER A 94 -27.68 -18.06 -37.26
C SER A 94 -27.93 -16.63 -37.75
N GLU A 95 -26.98 -15.73 -37.48
CA GLU A 95 -26.39 -14.76 -38.41
C GLU A 95 -25.10 -14.17 -37.77
N GLU A 96 -24.16 -13.74 -38.61
CA GLU A 96 -22.69 -13.77 -38.46
C GLU A 96 -21.99 -13.04 -37.28
N HIS A 97 -20.84 -13.61 -36.92
CA HIS A 97 -19.79 -13.21 -35.99
C HIS A 97 -19.14 -11.84 -36.26
N VAL A 98 -18.91 -11.05 -35.21
CA VAL A 98 -17.58 -10.97 -34.54
C VAL A 98 -17.83 -10.83 -33.03
N GLU A 99 -17.77 -11.95 -32.32
CA GLU A 99 -17.67 -11.96 -30.86
C GLU A 99 -16.23 -11.65 -30.45
N THR A 100 -16.05 -10.61 -29.62
CA THR A 100 -15.03 -10.69 -28.58
C THR A 100 -15.71 -10.46 -27.24
N SER A 101 -16.21 -11.58 -26.70
CA SER A 101 -16.49 -11.81 -25.30
C SER A 101 -15.30 -11.36 -24.44
N GLY A 102 -15.36 -10.16 -23.86
CA GLY A 102 -14.24 -9.57 -23.11
C GLY A 102 -14.58 -8.98 -21.75
N ASN A 103 -15.85 -9.01 -21.32
CA ASN A 103 -16.25 -8.23 -20.14
C ASN A 103 -16.10 -8.95 -18.78
N GLN A 104 -15.60 -10.19 -18.76
CA GLN A 104 -15.16 -10.85 -17.52
C GLN A 104 -13.63 -10.99 -17.39
N ASP A 105 -12.86 -10.69 -18.45
CA ASP A 105 -11.40 -10.92 -18.47
C ASP A 105 -10.57 -9.70 -18.01
N LEU A 106 -11.23 -8.57 -17.69
CA LEU A 106 -10.57 -7.31 -17.32
C LEU A 106 -10.22 -7.21 -15.83
N ARG A 107 -10.86 -8.00 -14.96
CA ARG A 107 -10.41 -8.16 -13.56
C ARG A 107 -9.25 -9.15 -13.44
N SER A 108 -9.14 -10.10 -14.36
CA SER A 108 -8.09 -11.14 -14.41
C SER A 108 -6.80 -10.68 -15.09
N LYS A 109 -6.82 -9.58 -15.86
CA LYS A 109 -5.64 -9.06 -16.57
C LYS A 109 -5.46 -7.57 -16.27
N GLN A 110 -4.74 -7.28 -15.20
CA GLN A 110 -4.22 -5.94 -14.91
C GLN A 110 -3.11 -5.59 -15.91
N VAL A 111 -3.50 -5.27 -17.13
CA VAL A 111 -2.59 -4.91 -18.23
C VAL A 111 -2.74 -3.43 -18.56
N TYR A 112 -1.63 -2.71 -18.55
CA TYR A 112 -1.57 -1.28 -18.79
C TYR A 112 -0.72 -0.97 -20.01
N ASN A 113 -1.26 -0.20 -20.94
CA ASN A 113 -0.58 0.18 -22.17
C ASN A 113 -0.28 1.67 -22.19
N PHE A 114 0.94 2.03 -22.56
CA PHE A 114 1.42 3.41 -22.67
C PHE A 114 2.05 3.65 -24.02
N SER A 115 1.65 4.73 -24.69
CA SER A 115 2.42 5.29 -25.79
C SER A 115 3.67 5.97 -25.23
N ILE A 116 4.84 5.46 -25.58
CA ILE A 116 6.13 6.04 -25.18
C ILE A 116 6.99 6.33 -26.41
N TYR A 117 7.92 7.26 -26.27
CA TYR A 117 8.93 7.55 -27.27
C TYR A 117 10.27 7.10 -26.72
N LYS A 118 10.80 5.99 -27.26
CA LYS A 118 12.13 5.50 -26.86
C LYS A 118 13.18 6.49 -27.38
N CYS A 119 13.94 7.06 -26.46
CA CYS A 119 15.04 7.96 -26.78
C CYS A 119 16.32 7.15 -26.99
N SER A 120 17.09 7.52 -28.00
CA SER A 120 18.40 6.94 -28.28
C SER A 120 19.35 8.09 -28.56
N LYS A 121 20.58 8.02 -28.03
CA LYS A 121 21.55 9.14 -27.97
C LYS A 121 21.77 9.90 -29.29
N HIS A 122 21.52 9.27 -30.44
CA HIS A 122 21.74 9.85 -31.77
C HIS A 122 20.64 9.55 -32.80
N LYS A 123 19.42 9.21 -32.36
CA LYS A 123 18.32 8.87 -33.29
C LYS A 123 17.04 9.62 -32.95
N VAL A 124 16.20 9.83 -33.96
CA VAL A 124 14.85 10.36 -33.80
C VAL A 124 14.08 9.46 -32.83
N PRO A 125 13.37 10.02 -31.82
CA PRO A 125 12.59 9.23 -30.88
C PRO A 125 11.55 8.36 -31.61
N GLN A 126 11.52 7.07 -31.27
CA GLN A 126 10.60 6.12 -31.90
C GLN A 126 9.40 5.88 -31.00
N LYS A 127 8.19 6.12 -31.52
CA LYS A 127 6.94 5.79 -30.81
C LYS A 127 6.82 4.26 -30.67
N ARG A 128 6.57 3.81 -29.45
CA ARG A 128 6.39 2.40 -29.07
C ARG A 128 5.23 2.29 -28.08
N ILE A 129 4.69 1.10 -27.95
CA ILE A 129 3.75 0.78 -26.87
C ILE A 129 4.55 0.07 -25.79
N MET A 130 4.53 0.61 -24.57
CA MET A 130 5.00 -0.07 -23.39
C MET A 130 3.81 -0.70 -22.69
N GLN A 131 3.82 -2.03 -22.59
CA GLN A 131 2.79 -2.81 -21.92
C GLN A 131 3.34 -3.29 -20.58
N ILE A 132 2.59 -3.08 -19.51
CA ILE A 132 2.86 -3.63 -18.17
C ILE A 132 1.78 -4.65 -17.89
N ASP A 133 2.16 -5.92 -17.74
CA ASP A 133 1.25 -7.02 -17.45
C ASP A 133 1.56 -7.60 -16.07
N PHE A 134 0.69 -7.34 -15.10
CA PHE A 134 0.83 -7.87 -13.74
C PHE A 134 0.52 -9.37 -13.63
N GLY A 135 -0.28 -9.91 -14.55
CA GLY A 135 -0.60 -11.35 -14.58
C GLY A 135 0.61 -12.16 -15.05
N ALA A 136 1.26 -11.71 -16.12
CA ALA A 136 2.48 -12.31 -16.65
C ALA A 136 3.79 -11.82 -15.96
N LYS A 137 3.68 -10.81 -15.08
CA LYS A 137 4.81 -10.16 -14.39
C LYS A 137 5.92 -9.69 -15.33
N VAL A 138 5.52 -9.02 -16.42
CA VAL A 138 6.44 -8.59 -17.47
C VAL A 138 6.11 -7.18 -17.96
N ILE A 139 7.17 -6.43 -18.26
CA ILE A 139 7.15 -5.16 -18.96
C ILE A 139 7.60 -5.41 -20.39
N SER A 140 6.78 -5.06 -21.37
CA SER A 140 7.00 -5.35 -22.78
C SER A 140 7.08 -4.07 -23.60
N LEU A 141 7.99 -4.03 -24.57
CA LEU A 141 8.07 -2.98 -25.59
C LEU A 141 7.60 -3.53 -26.93
N ILE A 142 6.53 -2.95 -27.46
CA ILE A 142 5.88 -3.33 -28.71
C ILE A 142 6.08 -2.22 -29.74
N HIS A 143 6.41 -2.60 -30.98
CA HIS A 143 6.59 -1.68 -32.10
C HIS A 143 5.98 -2.27 -33.37
N HIS A 144 5.03 -1.55 -33.98
CA HIS A 144 4.26 -2.01 -35.14
C HIS A 144 3.68 -3.44 -34.95
N GLY A 145 3.16 -3.74 -33.76
CA GLY A 145 2.58 -5.06 -33.44
C GLY A 145 3.61 -6.15 -33.10
N ASN A 146 4.90 -5.89 -33.27
CA ASN A 146 5.95 -6.84 -32.91
C ASN A 146 6.43 -6.60 -31.48
N LEU A 147 6.46 -7.68 -30.68
CA LEU A 147 7.06 -7.68 -29.34
C LEU A 147 8.59 -7.65 -29.48
N LEU A 148 9.21 -6.52 -29.13
CA LEU A 148 10.64 -6.33 -29.34
C LEU A 148 11.48 -6.74 -28.13
N THR A 149 11.01 -6.44 -26.93
CA THR A 149 11.80 -6.65 -25.71
C THR A 149 10.86 -6.86 -24.54
N ASN A 150 11.21 -7.81 -23.67
CA ASN A 150 10.50 -8.13 -22.45
C ASN A 150 11.47 -8.00 -21.28
N TYR A 151 11.01 -7.36 -20.22
CA TYR A 151 11.71 -7.20 -18.96
C TYR A 151 10.85 -7.83 -17.87
N PRO A 152 11.29 -8.93 -17.25
CA PRO A 152 10.61 -9.50 -16.09
C PRO A 152 10.48 -8.45 -14.98
N PHE A 153 9.42 -8.50 -14.18
CA PHE A 153 9.29 -7.58 -13.04
C PHE A 153 10.49 -7.66 -12.10
N SER A 154 11.02 -8.87 -11.86
CA SER A 154 12.18 -9.10 -11.00
C SER A 154 13.46 -8.40 -11.48
N SER A 155 13.57 -8.04 -12.76
CA SER A 155 14.73 -7.32 -13.27
C SER A 155 14.66 -5.82 -13.03
N LEU A 156 13.50 -5.28 -12.63
CA LEU A 156 13.33 -3.86 -12.35
C LEU A 156 14.09 -3.47 -11.08
N VAL A 157 15.08 -2.59 -11.21
CA VAL A 157 15.91 -2.12 -10.09
C VAL A 157 15.44 -0.76 -9.58
N ASN A 158 15.20 0.18 -10.48
CA ASN A 158 14.81 1.54 -10.11
C ASN A 158 14.11 2.27 -11.26
N VAL A 159 13.38 3.33 -10.93
CA VAL A 159 12.77 4.27 -11.87
C VAL A 159 13.09 5.71 -11.46
N ASP A 160 13.54 6.53 -12.40
CA ASP A 160 13.77 7.96 -12.18
C ASP A 160 12.93 8.82 -13.13
N GLY A 161 12.19 9.76 -12.57
CA GLY A 161 11.35 10.71 -13.29
C GLY A 161 12.02 12.07 -13.35
N GLN A 162 12.66 12.41 -14.48
CA GLN A 162 13.29 13.72 -14.68
C GLN A 162 12.29 14.85 -14.97
N GLU A 163 12.72 16.05 -15.33
CA GLU A 163 11.80 17.14 -15.69
C GLU A 163 11.04 16.83 -17.00
N GLY A 164 9.85 17.41 -17.15
CA GLY A 164 9.00 17.20 -18.33
C GLY A 164 8.46 15.77 -18.42
N LYS A 165 8.44 15.21 -19.63
CA LYS A 165 7.86 13.87 -19.93
C LYS A 165 8.87 12.72 -19.85
N LYS A 166 10.12 13.03 -19.46
CA LYS A 166 11.23 12.08 -19.46
C LYS A 166 11.19 11.12 -18.27
N VAL A 167 11.46 9.84 -18.53
CA VAL A 167 11.53 8.76 -17.54
C VAL A 167 12.73 7.86 -17.87
N PHE A 168 13.42 7.42 -16.84
CA PHE A 168 14.50 6.44 -16.91
C PHE A 168 14.09 5.21 -16.11
N ILE A 169 14.30 4.03 -16.69
CA ILE A 169 14.03 2.75 -16.04
C ILE A 169 15.33 1.95 -16.05
N TYR A 170 15.71 1.44 -14.87
CA TYR A 170 16.95 0.72 -14.65
C TYR A 170 16.64 -0.75 -14.39
N PHE A 171 17.28 -1.63 -15.18
CA PHE A 171 17.19 -3.07 -15.01
C PHE A 171 18.52 -3.68 -14.50
N ASP A 172 18.45 -4.89 -13.95
CA ASP A 172 19.58 -5.63 -13.35
C ASP A 172 20.75 -5.89 -14.32
N ASP A 173 20.47 -6.05 -15.60
CA ASP A 173 21.43 -6.25 -16.68
C ASP A 173 22.15 -4.97 -17.12
N SER A 174 22.05 -3.90 -16.32
CA SER A 174 22.59 -2.57 -16.63
C SER A 174 22.01 -1.95 -17.91
N GLN A 175 20.87 -2.43 -18.41
CA GLN A 175 20.13 -1.72 -19.44
C GLN A 175 19.39 -0.54 -18.81
N GLU A 176 19.78 0.66 -19.23
CA GLU A 176 19.01 1.87 -19.00
C GLU A 176 18.02 2.07 -20.17
N LEU A 177 16.73 2.18 -19.83
CA LEU A 177 15.71 2.54 -20.78
C LEU A 177 15.31 4.00 -20.59
N GLU A 178 15.82 4.86 -21.47
CA GLU A 178 15.43 6.26 -21.58
C GLU A 178 14.20 6.41 -22.49
N LEU A 179 13.12 6.98 -21.95
CA LEU A 179 11.89 7.19 -22.70
C LEU A 179 11.19 8.50 -22.33
N ASN A 180 10.36 9.00 -23.25
CA ASN A 180 9.40 10.07 -22.99
C ASN A 180 7.98 9.51 -23.03
N ALA A 181 7.17 9.85 -22.05
CA ALA A 181 5.73 9.58 -22.09
C ALA A 181 5.02 10.50 -23.10
N GLU A 182 3.85 10.10 -23.58
CA GLU A 182 3.01 10.91 -24.48
C GLU A 182 2.53 12.21 -23.80
N ASN A 183 2.14 12.13 -22.54
CA ASN A 183 1.74 13.28 -21.72
C ASN A 183 2.22 13.14 -20.26
N LEU A 184 2.07 14.20 -19.46
CA LEU A 184 2.53 14.20 -18.08
C LEU A 184 1.74 13.24 -17.19
N ALA A 185 0.43 13.09 -17.44
CA ALA A 185 -0.42 12.18 -16.69
C ALA A 185 0.00 10.71 -16.89
N ASP A 186 0.30 10.32 -18.12
CA ASP A 186 0.80 8.99 -18.47
C ASP A 186 2.16 8.73 -17.83
N LYS A 187 3.06 9.71 -17.84
CA LYS A 187 4.33 9.61 -17.10
C LYS A 187 4.08 9.32 -15.62
N THR A 188 3.21 10.10 -14.97
CA THR A 188 2.91 9.94 -13.55
C THR A 188 2.31 8.56 -13.28
N LYS A 189 1.37 8.12 -14.12
CA LYS A 189 0.76 6.79 -13.99
C LYS A 189 1.76 5.66 -14.21
N LEU A 190 2.64 5.80 -15.20
CA LEU A 190 3.71 4.85 -15.50
C LEU A 190 4.66 4.68 -14.31
N ILE A 191 5.16 5.78 -13.76
CA ILE A 191 6.08 5.76 -12.60
C ILE A 191 5.39 5.07 -11.40
N ARG A 192 4.11 5.35 -11.14
CA ARG A 192 3.37 4.70 -10.05
C ARG A 192 3.26 3.19 -10.24
N LEU A 193 2.93 2.74 -11.45
CA LEU A 193 2.87 1.31 -11.75
C LEU A 193 4.23 0.64 -11.53
N LEU A 194 5.32 1.27 -11.96
CA LEU A 194 6.68 0.78 -11.75
C LEU A 194 7.06 0.71 -10.27
N ASN A 195 6.66 1.70 -9.45
CA ASN A 195 6.87 1.67 -8.00
C ASN A 195 6.08 0.54 -7.32
N VAL A 196 4.85 0.27 -7.76
CA VAL A 196 4.07 -0.87 -7.25
C VAL A 196 4.75 -2.19 -7.62
N ILE A 197 5.32 -2.31 -8.82
CA ILE A 197 6.10 -3.50 -9.21
C ILE A 197 7.31 -3.67 -8.31
N SER A 198 8.04 -2.59 -8.03
CA SER A 198 9.19 -2.64 -7.12
C SER A 198 8.77 -3.09 -5.71
N GLU A 199 7.66 -2.58 -5.17
CA GLU A 199 7.13 -3.02 -3.87
C GLU A 199 6.68 -4.49 -3.92
N GLN A 200 6.03 -4.91 -5.02
CA GLN A 200 5.61 -6.29 -5.23
C GLN A 200 6.80 -7.25 -5.15
N ASN A 201 7.89 -6.94 -5.84
CA ASN A 201 9.11 -7.75 -5.83
C ASN A 201 9.66 -7.91 -4.41
N GLU A 202 9.72 -6.83 -3.63
CA GLU A 202 10.18 -6.90 -2.23
C GLU A 202 9.31 -7.78 -1.34
N TYR A 203 7.98 -7.77 -1.53
CA TYR A 203 7.06 -8.62 -0.78
C TYR A 203 7.20 -10.09 -1.18
N GLU A 204 7.34 -10.35 -2.49
CA GLU A 204 7.54 -11.70 -3.01
C GLU A 204 8.86 -12.32 -2.52
N GLU A 205 9.95 -11.55 -2.49
CA GLU A 205 11.22 -11.97 -1.89
C GLU A 205 11.09 -12.33 -0.41
N ARG A 206 10.21 -11.63 0.33
CA ARG A 206 9.90 -11.92 1.74
C ARG A 206 8.86 -13.03 1.91
N GLY A 207 8.31 -13.59 0.84
CA GLY A 207 7.24 -14.59 0.86
C GLY A 207 5.91 -14.07 1.42
N GLN A 208 5.66 -12.76 1.34
CA GLN A 208 4.44 -12.13 1.84
C GLN A 208 3.39 -12.02 0.73
N PRO A 209 2.08 -12.10 1.06
CA PRO A 209 1.04 -11.83 0.09
C PRO A 209 1.09 -10.35 -0.32
N PHE A 210 0.98 -10.11 -1.63
CA PHE A 210 0.90 -8.78 -2.21
C PHE A 210 -0.30 -8.72 -3.15
N ASP A 211 -1.18 -7.75 -2.95
CA ASP A 211 -2.27 -7.45 -3.89
C ASP A 211 -1.93 -6.17 -4.68
N PRO A 212 -1.52 -6.30 -5.96
CA PRO A 212 -1.27 -5.14 -6.80
C PRO A 212 -2.50 -4.26 -6.98
N CYS A 213 -3.72 -4.80 -6.93
CA CYS A 213 -4.94 -4.02 -7.11
C CYS A 213 -5.11 -2.99 -5.99
N GLU A 214 -5.02 -3.45 -4.74
CA GLU A 214 -5.13 -2.62 -3.55
C GLU A 214 -4.03 -1.57 -3.52
N LYS A 215 -2.77 -1.98 -3.76
CA LYS A 215 -1.61 -1.09 -3.74
C LYS A 215 -1.67 -0.03 -4.82
N LEU A 216 -2.15 -0.39 -6.02
CA LEU A 216 -2.38 0.57 -7.08
C LEU A 216 -3.41 1.61 -6.66
N GLN A 217 -4.56 1.20 -6.15
CA GLN A 217 -5.58 2.13 -5.67
C GLN A 217 -5.03 3.08 -4.60
N LEU A 218 -4.24 2.57 -3.65
CA LEU A 218 -3.59 3.38 -2.62
C LEU A 218 -2.54 4.35 -3.19
N SER A 219 -1.78 3.95 -4.21
CA SER A 219 -0.77 4.81 -4.85
C SER A 219 -1.39 6.00 -5.61
N PHE A 220 -2.63 5.87 -6.09
CA PHE A 220 -3.34 6.97 -6.73
C PHE A 220 -4.03 7.92 -5.73
N LYS A 221 -4.27 7.47 -4.49
CA LYS A 221 -4.97 8.26 -3.47
C LYS A 221 -4.06 9.37 -2.94
N ILE A 222 -4.56 10.61 -3.00
CA ILE A 222 -3.92 11.76 -2.35
C ILE A 222 -4.16 11.65 -0.85
N ILE A 223 -3.06 11.60 -0.09
CA ILE A 223 -3.07 11.60 1.37
C ILE A 223 -3.23 13.03 1.87
N LYS A 224 -2.48 13.96 1.26
CA LYS A 224 -2.50 15.37 1.60
C LYS A 224 -1.99 16.21 0.44
N GLU A 225 -2.53 17.40 0.29
CA GLU A 225 -2.02 18.41 -0.62
C GLU A 225 -1.94 19.77 0.07
N GLY A 226 -1.07 20.64 -0.42
CA GLY A 226 -0.93 21.99 0.11
C GLY A 226 0.28 22.71 -0.45
N TYR A 227 0.36 24.01 -0.20
CA TYR A 227 1.50 24.82 -0.63
C TYR A 227 2.62 24.73 0.41
N LEU A 228 3.84 24.45 -0.06
CA LEU A 228 5.04 24.49 0.75
C LEU A 228 6.11 25.33 0.05
N GLU A 229 6.97 25.95 0.85
CA GLU A 229 8.17 26.60 0.37
C GLU A 229 9.34 25.65 0.49
N LYS A 230 10.06 25.44 -0.62
CA LYS A 230 11.25 24.60 -0.65
C LYS A 230 12.48 25.43 -1.00
N LYS A 231 13.53 25.26 -0.20
CA LYS A 231 14.86 25.81 -0.49
C LYS A 231 15.44 25.17 -1.75
N GLY A 232 15.93 25.99 -2.68
CA GLY A 232 16.61 25.51 -3.89
C GLY A 232 17.91 24.75 -3.56
N ALA A 233 18.26 23.75 -4.37
CA ALA A 233 19.48 22.95 -4.17
C ALA A 233 20.78 23.77 -4.30
N TYR A 234 20.74 24.89 -5.04
CA TYR A 234 21.92 25.68 -5.40
C TYR A 234 21.84 27.16 -4.99
N SER A 235 20.73 27.61 -4.39
CA SER A 235 20.60 29.00 -3.91
C SER A 235 20.17 28.99 -2.46
N ALA A 236 21.03 29.47 -1.58
CA ALA A 236 20.77 29.55 -0.15
C ALA A 236 19.65 30.55 0.20
N ILE A 237 19.19 31.35 -0.76
CA ILE A 237 18.41 32.57 -0.53
C ILE A 237 16.97 32.48 -1.07
N ASN A 238 16.70 31.62 -2.06
CA ASN A 238 15.38 31.59 -2.71
C ASN A 238 14.53 30.40 -2.24
N TRP A 239 13.50 30.70 -1.46
CA TRP A 239 12.40 29.80 -1.12
C TRP A 239 11.36 29.85 -2.22
N ASN A 240 11.17 28.73 -2.92
CA ASN A 240 10.19 28.66 -4.00
C ASN A 240 8.90 28.04 -3.47
N LYS A 241 7.79 28.76 -3.60
CA LYS A 241 6.45 28.22 -3.35
C LYS A 241 6.13 27.14 -4.39
N ARG A 242 5.68 25.98 -3.92
CA ARG A 242 5.29 24.83 -4.74
C ARG A 242 4.01 24.24 -4.17
N LEU A 243 3.11 23.81 -5.06
CA LEU A 243 2.03 22.93 -4.65
C LEU A 243 2.64 21.54 -4.44
N VAL A 244 2.47 20.99 -3.25
CA VAL A 244 2.98 19.68 -2.87
C VAL A 244 1.82 18.73 -2.71
N VAL A 245 1.93 17.56 -3.34
CA VAL A 245 0.95 16.48 -3.22
C VAL A 245 1.64 15.24 -2.70
N ILE A 246 1.14 14.74 -1.58
CA ILE A 246 1.64 13.55 -0.88
C ILE A 246 0.72 12.38 -1.20
N ARG A 247 1.33 11.28 -1.68
CA ARG A 247 0.68 9.99 -1.90
C ARG A 247 1.51 8.90 -1.23
N SER A 248 0.99 7.67 -1.18
CA SER A 248 1.75 6.54 -0.63
C SER A 248 3.02 6.33 -1.48
N GLY A 249 4.19 6.51 -0.86
CA GLY A 249 5.50 6.33 -1.52
C GLY A 249 5.91 7.43 -2.51
N GLU A 250 5.16 8.53 -2.64
CA GLU A 250 5.43 9.60 -3.61
C GLU A 250 5.25 11.00 -2.98
N LEU A 251 6.21 11.88 -3.23
CA LEU A 251 6.14 13.31 -2.91
C LEU A 251 6.31 14.13 -4.19
N ALA A 252 5.23 14.70 -4.71
CA ALA A 252 5.23 15.45 -5.96
C ALA A 252 5.22 16.96 -5.71
N TYR A 253 6.07 17.71 -6.42
CA TYR A 253 6.12 19.17 -6.39
C TYR A 253 5.69 19.73 -7.75
N TYR A 254 4.70 20.61 -7.75
CA TYR A 254 4.22 21.32 -8.92
C TYR A 254 4.62 22.79 -8.83
N ARG A 255 5.03 23.36 -9.97
CA ARG A 255 5.18 24.81 -10.10
C ARG A 255 3.80 25.42 -9.92
N VAL A 256 3.71 26.46 -9.11
CA VAL A 256 2.52 27.31 -9.08
C VAL A 256 2.67 28.20 -10.30
N GLU A 257 1.76 28.11 -11.26
CA GLU A 257 1.69 29.10 -12.34
C GLU A 257 1.38 30.45 -11.67
N GLU A 258 2.27 31.43 -11.84
CA GLU A 258 2.01 32.81 -11.45
C GLU A 258 1.01 33.36 -12.46
N GLU A 259 -0.22 33.65 -12.02
CA GLU A 259 -1.20 34.45 -12.78
C GLU A 259 -0.67 35.85 -13.09
#